data_AF-A0A957NH03-F1
#
_entry.id   AF-A0A957NH03-F1
#
_cell.length_a   1.000
_cell.length_b   1.000
_cell.length_c   1.000
_cell.angle_alpha   90.00
_cell.angle_beta   90.00
_cell.angle_gamma   90.00
#
_symmetry.space_group_name_H-M   'P 1'
#
loop_
_entity.id
_entity.type
_entity.pdbx_description
1 polymer ?
#
loop_
_entity_poly.entity_id
_entity_poly.type
_entity_poly.pdbx_seq_one_letter_code
_entity_poly.pdbx_strand_id
1 'polypeptide(L)'
;PYPIDLQIEEFRELREAGADIVTGVQSHVPQAAEPYGNQDEGGAGIIMYGLGNLFFDQMFSWETRSELLARHTIYDGKLLNTEILTAALENYAQPRWTSAEERADILTRIFDAAPPRP
;
A
#
# COMPACT_ATOMS: atom_id res chain seq x y z
N PRO A 1 -8.76 4.62 -4.44
CA PRO A 1 -7.45 4.83 -3.79
C PRO A 1 -7.54 5.55 -2.43
N TYR A 2 -8.54 6.41 -2.21
CA TYR A 2 -8.72 7.10 -0.93
C TYR A 2 -9.23 6.14 0.15
N PRO A 3 -8.55 6.03 1.31
CA PRO A 3 -9.11 5.35 2.48
C PRO A 3 -10.28 6.15 3.05
N ILE A 4 -11.21 5.46 3.71
CA ILE A 4 -12.29 6.12 4.45
C ILE A 4 -11.78 6.60 5.82
N ASP A 5 -12.45 7.58 6.42
CA ASP A 5 -12.04 8.18 7.70
C ASP A 5 -11.77 7.16 8.80
N LEU A 6 -12.63 6.14 8.93
CA LEU A 6 -12.45 5.08 9.91
C LEU A 6 -11.18 4.26 9.69
N GLN A 7 -10.83 3.97 8.42
CA GLN A 7 -9.56 3.28 8.13
C GLN A 7 -8.37 4.15 8.55
N ILE A 8 -8.43 5.46 8.28
CA ILE A 8 -7.37 6.41 8.62
C ILE A 8 -7.16 6.45 10.14
N GLU A 9 -8.24 6.59 10.89
CA GLU A 9 -8.22 6.61 12.35
C GLU A 9 -7.65 5.31 12.92
N GLU A 10 -8.27 4.16 12.60
CA GLU A 10 -7.87 2.87 13.15
C GLU A 10 -6.42 2.49 12.79
N PHE A 11 -5.97 2.78 11.57
CA PHE A 11 -4.63 2.39 11.13
C PHE A 11 -3.56 3.29 11.77
N ARG A 12 -3.86 4.57 11.99
CA ARG A 12 -2.98 5.48 12.72
C ARG A 12 -2.94 5.15 14.22
N GLU A 13 -4.06 4.75 14.83
CA GLU A 13 -4.07 4.26 16.22
C GLU A 13 -3.18 3.02 16.41
N LEU A 14 -3.22 2.05 15.48
CA LEU A 14 -2.32 0.89 15.51
C LEU A 14 -0.85 1.31 15.42
N ARG A 15 -0.55 2.31 14.59
CA ARG A 15 0.79 2.87 14.44
C ARG A 15 1.26 3.58 15.70
N GLU A 16 0.40 4.37 16.32
CA GLU A 16 0.63 5.06 17.60
C GLU A 16 0.84 4.06 18.76
N ALA A 17 0.14 2.91 18.71
CA ALA A 17 0.34 1.81 19.64
C ALA A 17 1.69 1.07 19.47
N GLY A 18 2.48 1.42 18.45
CA GLY A 18 3.85 0.95 18.25
C GLY A 18 4.04 -0.04 17.10
N ALA A 19 3.05 -0.23 16.22
CA ALA A 19 3.22 -1.07 15.04
C ALA A 19 4.10 -0.37 13.99
N ASP A 20 5.21 -1.00 13.57
CA ASP A 20 6.05 -0.46 12.49
C ASP A 20 5.38 -0.61 11.10
N ILE A 21 4.51 -1.61 10.94
CA ILE A 21 3.82 -1.92 9.68
C ILE A 21 2.33 -2.13 9.97
N VAL A 22 1.49 -1.39 9.28
CA VAL A 22 0.03 -1.58 9.27
C VAL A 22 -0.41 -1.79 7.82
N THR A 23 -1.15 -2.87 7.53
CA THR A 23 -1.53 -3.23 6.15
C THR A 23 -2.97 -3.74 6.07
N GLY A 24 -3.78 -3.06 5.25
CA GLY A 24 -5.11 -3.50 4.86
C GLY A 24 -5.08 -4.40 3.63
N VAL A 25 -5.81 -5.51 3.67
CA VAL A 25 -5.74 -6.57 2.63
C VAL A 25 -7.08 -6.86 1.94
N GLN A 26 -8.13 -6.10 2.24
CA GLN A 26 -9.49 -6.38 1.73
C GLN A 26 -9.84 -5.62 0.45
N SER A 27 -9.22 -4.45 0.21
CA SER A 27 -9.56 -3.63 -0.95
C SER A 27 -9.13 -4.30 -2.26
N HIS A 28 -10.03 -4.40 -3.24
CA HIS A 28 -9.69 -4.83 -4.60
C HIS A 28 -9.01 -3.75 -5.44
N VAL A 29 -8.81 -2.55 -4.88
CA VAL A 29 -8.13 -1.43 -5.54
C VAL A 29 -6.98 -0.95 -4.65
N PRO A 30 -5.77 -0.70 -5.19
CA PRO A 30 -4.70 -0.07 -4.44
C PRO A 30 -5.18 1.21 -3.76
N GLN A 31 -5.01 1.27 -2.45
CA GLN A 31 -5.29 2.47 -1.66
C GLN A 31 -3.98 3.15 -1.25
N ALA A 32 -4.14 4.30 -0.59
CA ALA A 32 -3.03 5.13 -0.19
C ALA A 32 -1.98 4.41 0.67
N ALA A 33 -0.77 4.95 0.66
CA ALA A 33 0.31 4.54 1.54
C ALA A 33 0.91 5.76 2.27
N GLU A 34 1.18 5.60 3.57
CA GLU A 34 1.83 6.60 4.41
C GLU A 34 3.18 6.06 4.92
N PRO A 35 4.31 6.42 4.29
CA PRO A 35 5.64 6.00 4.74
C PRO A 35 6.18 6.91 5.85
N TYR A 36 6.63 6.33 6.96
CA TYR A 36 7.23 7.06 8.09
C TYR A 36 8.75 6.86 8.09
N GLY A 37 9.49 7.95 8.27
CA GLY A 37 10.94 7.96 8.38
C GLY A 37 11.44 7.89 9.82
N ASN A 38 12.75 7.70 9.99
CA ASN A 38 13.38 7.64 11.32
C ASN A 38 13.18 8.90 12.20
N GLN A 39 12.81 10.03 11.60
CA GLN A 39 12.58 11.30 12.29
C GLN A 39 11.11 11.53 12.67
N ASP A 40 10.19 10.74 12.11
CA ASP A 40 8.78 10.82 12.46
C ASP A 40 8.54 10.25 13.87
N GLU A 41 7.47 10.70 14.51
CA GLU A 41 7.05 10.14 15.80
C GLU A 41 6.77 8.64 15.67
N GLY A 42 7.29 7.87 16.63
CA GLY A 42 7.26 6.41 16.57
C GLY A 42 8.30 5.77 15.63
N GLY A 43 9.10 6.55 14.88
CA GLY A 43 10.20 6.04 14.05
C GLY A 43 9.81 5.58 12.63
N ALA A 44 10.71 4.83 11.98
CA ALA A 44 10.46 4.31 10.64
C ALA A 44 9.27 3.33 10.62
N GLY A 45 8.41 3.44 9.61
CA GLY A 45 7.21 2.64 9.54
C GLY A 45 6.47 2.81 8.22
N ILE A 46 5.38 2.07 8.04
CA ILE A 46 4.48 2.29 6.91
C ILE A 46 3.04 1.89 7.26
N ILE A 47 2.09 2.70 6.80
CA ILE A 47 0.68 2.32 6.72
C ILE A 47 0.33 2.10 5.24
N MET A 48 -0.23 0.96 4.91
CA MET A 48 -0.77 0.65 3.58
C MET A 48 -2.26 0.33 3.70
N TYR A 49 -3.13 1.20 3.19
CA TYR A 49 -4.58 1.09 3.42
C TYR A 49 -5.24 -0.07 2.66
N GLY A 50 -4.66 -0.45 1.52
CA GLY A 50 -5.20 -1.50 0.66
C GLY A 50 -4.18 -1.90 -0.40
N LEU A 51 -3.80 -3.18 -0.41
CA LEU A 51 -2.86 -3.72 -1.40
C LEU A 51 -3.44 -3.81 -2.81
N GLY A 52 -4.76 -3.74 -2.96
CA GLY A 52 -5.42 -3.97 -4.23
C GLY A 52 -5.75 -5.43 -4.47
N ASN A 53 -6.04 -5.76 -5.73
CA ASN A 53 -6.41 -7.11 -6.09
C ASN A 53 -5.21 -8.06 -5.93
N LEU A 54 -5.45 -9.29 -5.49
CA LEU A 54 -4.41 -10.30 -5.27
C LEU A 54 -4.49 -11.45 -6.30
N PHE A 55 -5.70 -11.89 -6.65
CA PHE A 55 -5.95 -12.95 -7.65
C PHE A 55 -7.42 -13.05 -8.11
N PHE A 56 -8.26 -12.04 -7.85
CA PHE A 56 -9.68 -12.09 -8.25
C PHE A 56 -9.85 -11.72 -9.72
N ASP A 57 -10.81 -12.35 -10.39
CA ASP A 57 -11.09 -12.25 -11.83
C ASP A 57 -11.77 -10.94 -12.26
N GLN A 58 -11.43 -9.83 -11.60
CA GLN A 58 -11.96 -8.50 -11.84
C GLN A 58 -11.15 -7.76 -12.91
N MET A 59 -11.39 -8.10 -14.19
CA MET A 59 -10.66 -7.50 -15.34
C MET A 59 -11.31 -6.22 -15.90
N PHE A 60 -12.36 -5.69 -15.27
CA PHE A 60 -13.21 -4.65 -15.85
C PHE A 60 -12.66 -3.22 -15.72
N SER A 61 -11.64 -2.97 -14.88
CA SER A 61 -10.99 -1.65 -14.80
C SER A 61 -9.50 -1.75 -14.51
N TRP A 62 -8.76 -0.67 -14.76
CA TRP A 62 -7.34 -0.60 -14.43
C TRP A 62 -7.12 -0.69 -12.90
N GLU A 63 -7.99 -0.03 -12.13
CA GLU A 63 -7.94 0.00 -10.67
C GLU A 63 -8.06 -1.39 -10.05
N THR A 64 -8.97 -2.21 -10.55
CA THR A 64 -9.24 -3.56 -10.03
C THR A 64 -8.26 -4.60 -10.56
N ARG A 65 -7.47 -4.24 -11.57
CA ARG A 65 -6.36 -5.05 -12.09
C ARG A 65 -5.02 -4.67 -11.47
N SER A 66 -4.89 -3.48 -10.88
CA SER A 66 -3.64 -3.01 -10.31
C SER A 66 -3.38 -3.62 -8.93
N GLU A 67 -2.13 -3.97 -8.66
CA GLU A 67 -1.73 -4.67 -7.45
C GLU A 67 -0.50 -4.02 -6.82
N LEU A 68 -0.46 -3.97 -5.49
CA LEU A 68 0.71 -3.63 -4.70
C LEU A 68 1.24 -4.88 -4.01
N LEU A 69 2.55 -5.11 -4.12
CA LEU A 69 3.24 -6.10 -3.31
C LEU A 69 4.23 -5.39 -2.40
N ALA A 70 4.01 -5.50 -1.10
CA ALA A 70 4.90 -4.93 -0.10
C ALA A 70 6.02 -5.91 0.22
N ARG A 71 7.27 -5.50 0.00
CA ARG A 71 8.46 -6.24 0.42
C ARG A 71 9.16 -5.50 1.56
N HIS A 72 9.03 -6.04 2.76
CA HIS A 72 9.65 -5.48 3.96
C HIS A 72 11.01 -6.12 4.23
N THR A 73 12.00 -5.31 4.56
CA THR A 73 13.29 -5.75 5.08
C THR A 73 13.35 -5.42 6.57
N ILE A 74 13.37 -6.46 7.40
CA ILE A 74 13.39 -6.34 8.86
C ILE A 74 14.68 -6.96 9.36
N TYR A 75 15.40 -6.25 10.22
CA TYR A 75 16.65 -6.72 10.82
C TYR A 75 16.79 -6.19 12.25
N ASP A 76 17.24 -7.04 13.17
CA ASP A 76 17.42 -6.70 14.58
C ASP A 76 16.19 -6.02 15.21
N GLY A 77 15.00 -6.57 14.90
CA GLY A 77 13.72 -6.05 15.38
C GLY A 77 13.31 -4.70 14.80
N LYS A 78 13.98 -4.19 13.75
CA LYS A 78 13.70 -2.89 13.13
C LYS A 78 13.30 -3.03 11.67
N LEU A 79 12.28 -2.30 11.25
CA LEU A 79 11.97 -2.10 9.83
C LEU A 79 13.04 -1.21 9.19
N LEU A 80 13.83 -1.77 8.28
CA LEU A 80 14.87 -1.04 7.55
C LEU A 80 14.38 -0.45 6.24
N ASN A 81 13.49 -1.16 5.55
CA ASN A 81 12.99 -0.76 4.24
C ASN A 81 11.62 -1.38 3.97
N THR A 82 10.75 -0.62 3.32
CA THR A 82 9.59 -1.15 2.62
C THR A 82 9.70 -0.78 1.15
N GLU A 83 9.73 -1.80 0.31
CA GLU A 83 9.65 -1.63 -1.13
C GLU A 83 8.23 -1.93 -1.61
N ILE A 84 7.65 -0.97 -2.32
CA ILE A 84 6.34 -1.12 -2.96
C ILE A 84 6.58 -1.58 -4.40
N LEU A 85 6.40 -2.87 -4.63
CA LEU A 85 6.39 -3.47 -5.96
C LEU A 85 4.98 -3.35 -6.55
N THR A 86 4.89 -3.30 -7.87
CA THR A 86 3.64 -3.12 -8.60
C THR A 86 3.46 -4.25 -9.61
N ALA A 87 2.26 -4.82 -9.64
CA ALA A 87 1.84 -5.79 -10.63
C ALA A 87 0.49 -5.40 -11.22
N ALA A 88 0.14 -6.05 -12.32
CA ALA A 88 -1.17 -5.93 -12.93
C ALA A 88 -1.70 -7.32 -13.30
N LEU A 89 -2.97 -7.56 -13.02
CA LEU A 89 -3.65 -8.77 -13.42
C LEU A 89 -3.92 -8.80 -14.92
N GLU A 90 -3.65 -9.96 -15.49
CA GLU A 90 -4.06 -10.38 -16.81
C GLU A 90 -4.70 -11.77 -16.75
N ASN A 91 -5.36 -12.18 -17.83
CA ASN A 91 -5.92 -13.52 -18.00
C ASN A 91 -6.73 -14.01 -16.78
N TYR A 92 -7.52 -13.12 -16.18
CA TYR A 92 -8.47 -13.39 -15.09
C TYR A 92 -7.91 -13.89 -13.75
N ALA A 93 -6.58 -13.99 -13.56
CA ALA A 93 -5.93 -14.22 -12.24
C ALA A 93 -4.39 -14.37 -12.37
N GLN A 94 -3.76 -13.78 -13.39
CA GLN A 94 -2.32 -13.94 -13.65
C GLN A 94 -1.61 -12.59 -13.45
N PRO A 95 -0.99 -12.37 -12.28
CA PRO A 95 -0.14 -11.21 -12.07
C PRO A 95 1.03 -11.20 -13.06
N ARG A 96 1.27 -10.03 -13.64
CA ARG A 96 2.54 -9.71 -14.30
C ARG A 96 3.14 -8.46 -13.70
N TRP A 97 4.45 -8.32 -13.80
CA TRP A 97 5.09 -7.06 -13.47
C TRP A 97 4.53 -5.94 -14.36
N THR A 98 4.30 -4.78 -13.75
CA THR A 98 3.92 -3.57 -14.48
C THR A 98 5.07 -3.06 -15.34
N SER A 99 4.73 -2.38 -16.44
CA SER A 99 5.68 -1.52 -17.14
C SER A 99 6.11 -0.34 -16.25
N ALA A 100 7.13 0.40 -16.67
CA ALA A 100 7.57 1.60 -15.95
C ALA A 100 6.49 2.69 -15.88
N GLU A 101 5.68 2.83 -16.94
CA GLU A 101 4.57 3.79 -17.01
C GLU A 101 3.41 3.38 -16.09
N GLU A 102 2.99 2.12 -16.17
CA GLU A 102 1.96 1.56 -15.29
C GLU A 102 2.36 1.65 -13.81
N ARG A 103 3.64 1.36 -13.49
CA ARG A 103 4.19 1.53 -12.15
C ARG A 103 4.10 2.97 -11.67
N ALA A 104 4.49 3.93 -12.52
CA ALA A 104 4.45 5.34 -12.17
C ALA A 104 3.01 5.80 -11.89
N ASP A 105 2.04 5.42 -12.73
CA ASP A 105 0.62 5.73 -12.53
C ASP A 105 0.11 5.21 -11.17
N ILE A 106 0.32 3.92 -10.88
CA ILE A 106 -0.14 3.31 -9.61
C ILE A 106 0.49 4.04 -8.42
N LEU A 107 1.80 4.26 -8.43
CA LEU A 107 2.50 4.89 -7.32
C LEU A 107 2.05 6.34 -7.11
N THR A 108 1.92 7.13 -8.19
CA THR A 108 1.38 8.50 -8.11
C THR A 108 -0.02 8.49 -7.49
N ARG A 109 -0.91 7.61 -7.94
CA ARG A 109 -2.29 7.53 -7.43
C ARG A 109 -2.38 7.20 -5.94
N ILE A 110 -1.52 6.31 -5.43
CA ILE A 110 -1.56 5.95 -4.01
C ILE A 110 -0.90 7.01 -3.12
N PHE A 111 0.15 7.69 -3.59
CA PHE A 111 0.79 8.75 -2.80
C PHE A 111 -0.02 10.05 -2.82
N ASP A 112 -0.66 10.39 -3.95
CA ASP A 112 -1.57 11.54 -4.04
C ASP A 112 -2.87 11.32 -3.25
N ALA A 113 -3.25 10.06 -3.01
CA ALA A 113 -4.41 9.71 -2.19
C ALA A 113 -4.11 9.66 -0.68
N ALA A 114 -2.85 9.87 -0.28
CA ALA A 114 -2.48 9.87 1.13
C ALA A 114 -3.22 10.98 1.89
N PRO A 115 -3.86 10.66 3.03
CA PRO A 115 -4.50 11.68 3.83
C PRO A 115 -3.47 12.68 4.34
N PRO A 116 -3.83 13.96 4.52
CA PRO A 116 -2.97 14.94 5.15
C PRO A 116 -2.46 14.41 6.50
N ARG A 117 -1.17 14.61 6.77
CA ARG A 117 -0.63 14.39 8.11
C ARG A 117 -0.97 15.59 8.99
N PRO A 118 -1.31 15.37 10.26
CA PRO A 118 -1.47 16.44 11.23
C PRO A 118 -0.17 17.23 11.45
#